data_AF-A0A269Z3W0-F1
#
_entry.id   AF-A0A269Z3W0-F1
#
_cell.length_a   1.000
_cell.length_b   1.000
_cell.length_c   1.000
_cell.angle_alpha   90.00
_cell.angle_beta   90.00
_cell.angle_gamma   90.00
#
_symmetry.space_group_name_H-M   'P 1'
#
loop_
_entity.id
_entity.type
_entity.pdbx_description
1 polymer ?
#
loop_
_entity_poly.entity_id
_entity_poly.type
_entity_poly.pdbx_seq_one_letter_code
_entity_poly.pdbx_strand_id
1 'polypeptide(L)'
;MADLNKLNSRRKAASAPTAEAVSVRPSTRAGDGEKTKQVIVRLSEDDRRRLRRRVLEEDTTVQAVLEGFVKNYITGEAEHG
;
A
#
# COMPACT_ATOMS: atom_id res chain seq x y z
N MET A 1 -30.71 31.18 -37.39
CA MET A 1 -29.30 31.19 -36.94
C MET A 1 -29.15 30.11 -35.89
N ALA A 2 -28.47 29.01 -36.21
CA ALA A 2 -28.30 27.89 -35.30
C ALA A 2 -27.21 28.22 -34.26
N ASP A 3 -27.54 28.01 -32.99
CA ASP A 3 -26.68 28.19 -31.80
C ASP A 3 -25.28 27.56 -31.98
N LEU A 4 -24.29 28.38 -32.34
CA LEU A 4 -22.86 28.04 -32.25
C LEU A 4 -22.45 27.65 -30.81
N ASN A 5 -23.26 28.00 -29.81
CA ASN A 5 -23.00 27.71 -28.41
C ASN A 5 -23.28 26.24 -28.00
N LYS A 6 -23.97 25.45 -28.83
CA LYS A 6 -24.20 24.01 -28.57
C LYS A 6 -23.03 23.11 -29.00
N LEU A 7 -22.10 23.63 -29.81
CA LEU A 7 -20.92 22.89 -30.28
C LEU A 7 -19.75 22.99 -29.29
N ASN A 8 -19.69 24.04 -28.46
CA ASN A 8 -18.64 24.18 -27.44
C ASN A 8 -18.86 23.29 -26.21
N SER A 9 -20.10 22.89 -25.91
CA SER A 9 -20.40 21.93 -24.82
C SER A 9 -19.97 20.49 -25.12
N ARG A 10 -19.62 20.16 -26.38
CA ARG A 10 -19.05 18.85 -26.76
C ARG A 10 -17.53 18.79 -26.69
N ARG A 11 -16.84 19.90 -26.37
CA ARG A 11 -15.42 19.84 -25.97
C ARG A 11 -15.34 19.37 -24.52
N LYS A 12 -15.66 18.09 -24.34
CA LYS A 12 -15.27 17.27 -23.20
C LYS A 12 -13.76 17.45 -23.06
N ALA A 13 -13.33 18.17 -22.03
CA ALA A 13 -11.92 18.18 -21.66
C ALA A 13 -11.51 16.72 -21.50
N ALA A 14 -10.54 16.27 -22.30
CA ALA A 14 -9.89 14.99 -22.06
C ALA A 14 -9.16 15.14 -20.72
N SER A 15 -9.80 14.74 -19.64
CA SER A 15 -9.16 14.60 -18.35
C SER A 15 -8.01 13.63 -18.54
N ALA A 16 -6.78 14.12 -18.41
CA ALA A 16 -5.60 13.29 -18.33
C ALA A 16 -5.83 12.21 -17.26
N PRO A 17 -5.30 10.98 -17.41
CA PRO A 17 -5.36 10.00 -16.34
C PRO A 17 -4.52 10.55 -15.19
N THR A 18 -5.17 11.25 -14.25
CA THR A 18 -4.63 11.50 -12.93
C THR A 18 -4.47 10.12 -12.31
N ALA A 19 -3.24 9.62 -12.30
CA ALA A 19 -2.86 8.49 -11.48
C ALA A 19 -3.23 8.86 -10.04
N GLU A 20 -4.39 8.39 -9.59
CA GLU A 20 -4.79 8.52 -8.19
C GLU A 20 -3.71 7.79 -7.39
N ALA A 21 -2.89 8.56 -6.69
CA ALA A 21 -2.12 8.04 -5.59
C ALA A 21 -3.15 7.59 -4.55
N VAL A 22 -3.54 6.31 -4.60
CA VAL A 22 -4.37 5.68 -3.59
C VAL A 22 -3.54 5.61 -2.32
N SER A 23 -3.55 6.72 -1.58
CA SER A 23 -3.11 6.80 -0.20
C SER A 23 -4.13 6.01 0.62
N VAL A 24 -3.86 4.72 0.79
CA VAL A 24 -4.62 3.88 1.73
C VAL A 24 -4.47 4.50 3.11
N ARG A 25 -5.53 5.19 3.57
CA ARG A 25 -5.58 5.77 4.92
C ARG A 25 -5.64 4.60 5.91
N PRO A 26 -4.68 4.47 6.84
CA PRO A 26 -4.76 3.43 7.85
C PRO A 26 -6.03 3.64 8.69
N SER A 27 -6.80 2.58 8.85
CA SER A 27 -8.03 2.56 9.66
C SER A 27 -7.74 3.04 11.09
N THR A 28 -8.43 4.10 11.53
CA THR A 28 -8.29 4.72 12.86
C THR A 28 -9.23 4.09 13.89
N ARG A 29 -9.30 2.75 13.96
CA ARG A 29 -9.92 2.09 15.11
C ARG A 29 -8.93 1.14 15.78
N ALA A 30 -7.87 1.73 16.32
CA ALA A 30 -7.09 1.12 17.39
C ALA A 30 -7.82 1.38 18.70
N GLY A 31 -8.13 0.32 19.45
CA GLY A 31 -8.62 0.44 20.82
C GLY A 31 -7.61 1.22 21.67
N ASP A 32 -8.13 2.17 22.42
CA ASP A 32 -7.38 3.04 23.32
C ASP A 32 -6.66 2.19 24.39
N GLY A 33 -5.37 1.93 24.21
CA GLY A 33 -4.57 1.15 25.17
C GLY A 33 -3.26 0.58 24.64
N GLU A 34 -3.13 0.34 23.34
CA GLU A 34 -1.90 -0.23 22.78
C GLU A 34 -1.00 0.87 22.22
N LYS A 35 0.18 1.07 22.82
CA LYS A 35 1.22 1.99 22.31
C LYS A 35 1.84 1.40 21.04
N THR A 36 1.07 1.41 19.95
CA THR A 36 1.55 1.00 18.63
C THR A 36 2.59 2.02 18.16
N LYS A 37 3.84 1.56 18.03
CA LYS A 37 4.92 2.37 17.45
C LYS A 37 4.94 2.13 15.95
N GLN A 38 4.86 3.20 15.17
CA GLN A 38 5.03 3.12 13.73
C GLN A 38 6.52 2.96 13.40
N VAL A 39 6.83 2.03 12.50
CA VAL A 39 8.20 1.76 12.03
C VAL A 39 8.24 1.95 10.52
N ILE A 40 9.20 2.72 10.04
CA ILE A 40 9.45 2.90 8.60
C ILE A 40 10.63 2.01 8.22
N VAL A 41 10.39 1.05 7.33
CA VAL A 41 11.43 0.15 6.81
C VAL A 41 11.76 0.55 5.37
N ARG A 42 13.04 0.73 5.08
CA ARG A 42 13.54 0.98 3.72
C ARG A 42 14.03 -0.33 3.13
N LEU A 43 13.50 -0.68 1.97
CA LEU A 43 13.83 -1.91 1.25
C LEU A 43 14.32 -1.55 -0.15
N SER A 44 15.20 -2.40 -0.71
CA SER A 44 15.48 -2.37 -2.14
C SER A 44 14.22 -2.68 -2.95
N GLU A 45 14.21 -2.34 -4.24
CA GLU A 45 13.05 -2.66 -5.09
C GLU A 45 12.81 -4.18 -5.19
N ASP A 46 13.89 -4.96 -5.24
CA ASP A 46 13.81 -6.41 -5.36
C ASP A 46 13.32 -7.06 -4.07
N ASP A 47 13.77 -6.59 -2.90
CA ASP A 47 13.26 -7.06 -1.61
C ASP A 47 11.79 -6.68 -1.42
N ARG A 48 11.40 -5.48 -1.88
CA ARG A 48 9.98 -5.07 -1.89
C ARG A 48 9.14 -5.99 -2.77
N ARG A 49 9.64 -6.41 -3.93
CA ARG A 49 8.96 -7.38 -4.81
C ARG A 49 8.83 -8.75 -4.15
N ARG A 50 9.89 -9.24 -3.50
CA ARG A 50 9.88 -10.51 -2.75
C ARG A 50 8.88 -10.48 -1.60
N LEU A 51 8.88 -9.40 -0.81
CA LEU A 51 7.95 -9.20 0.29
C LEU A 51 6.49 -9.23 -0.19
N ARG A 52 6.16 -8.53 -1.28
CA ARG A 52 4.81 -8.54 -1.84
C ARG A 52 4.38 -9.93 -2.30
N ARG A 53 5.28 -10.71 -2.91
CA ARG A 53 4.97 -12.07 -3.32
C ARG A 53 4.64 -12.95 -2.12
N ARG A 54 5.46 -12.88 -1.08
CA ARG A 54 5.27 -13.66 0.15
C ARG A 54 3.96 -13.33 0.87
N VAL A 55 3.59 -12.06 0.90
CA VAL A 55 2.28 -11.61 1.44
C VAL A 55 1.10 -12.24 0.71
N LEU A 56 1.21 -12.41 -0.63
CA LEU A 56 0.18 -13.08 -1.42
C LEU A 56 0.17 -14.60 -1.24
N GLU A 57 1.34 -15.21 -1.11
CA GLU A 57 1.49 -16.67 -0.89
C GLU A 57 0.96 -17.10 0.49
N GLU A 58 1.18 -16.27 1.51
CA GLU A 58 0.77 -16.54 2.89
C GLU A 58 -0.64 -15.99 3.23
N ASP A 59 -1.34 -15.39 2.25
CA ASP A 59 -2.65 -14.72 2.40
C ASP A 59 -2.75 -13.84 3.67
N THR A 60 -1.75 -12.98 3.85
CA THR A 60 -1.57 -12.21 5.10
C THR A 60 -1.32 -10.73 4.81
N THR A 61 -0.88 -9.96 5.81
CA THR A 61 -0.53 -8.55 5.68
C THR A 61 0.98 -8.33 5.67
N VAL A 62 1.43 -7.26 5.02
CA VAL A 62 2.84 -6.82 5.05
C VAL A 62 3.35 -6.67 6.50
N GLN A 63 2.50 -6.15 7.39
CA GLN A 63 2.82 -6.00 8.80
C GLN A 63 3.08 -7.35 9.47
N ALA A 64 2.19 -8.33 9.28
CA ALA A 64 2.35 -9.66 9.87
C ALA A 64 3.63 -10.37 9.40
N VAL A 65 3.95 -10.28 8.10
CA VAL A 65 5.20 -10.86 7.55
C VAL A 65 6.43 -10.19 8.16
N LEU A 66 6.43 -8.85 8.27
CA LEU A 66 7.56 -8.12 8.86
C LEU A 66 7.69 -8.39 10.36
N GLU A 67 6.57 -8.47 11.09
CA GLU A 67 6.58 -8.85 12.50
C GLU A 67 7.11 -10.26 12.70
N GLY A 68 6.73 -11.22 11.86
CA GLY A 68 7.27 -12.58 11.88
C GLY A 68 8.77 -12.59 11.62
N PHE A 69 9.23 -11.87 10.60
CA PHE A 69 10.66 -11.75 10.30
C PHE A 69 11.46 -11.16 11.46
N VAL A 70 10.97 -10.05 12.04
CA VAL A 70 11.63 -9.40 13.19
C VAL A 70 11.60 -10.28 14.43
N LYS A 71 10.49 -10.97 14.71
CA LYS A 71 10.40 -11.93 15.82
C LYS A 71 11.42 -13.05 15.64
N ASN A 72 11.45 -13.71 14.48
CA ASN A 72 12.40 -14.80 14.21
C ASN A 72 13.86 -14.33 14.31
N TYR A 73 14.16 -13.12 13.84
CA TYR A 73 15.49 -12.53 13.95
C TYR A 73 15.91 -12.28 15.41
N ILE A 74 14.99 -11.81 16.25
CA ILE A 74 15.25 -11.53 17.68
C ILE A 74 15.33 -12.82 18.50
N THR A 75 14.45 -13.79 18.23
CA THR A 75 14.39 -15.05 18.98
C THR A 75 15.51 -16.02 18.58
N GLY A 76 16.17 -15.80 17.44
CA GLY A 76 17.20 -16.70 16.93
C GLY A 76 16.66 -17.98 16.33
N GLU A 77 15.33 -18.11 16.17
CA GLU A 77 14.67 -19.21 15.44
C GLU A 77 14.75 -18.99 13.91
N ALA A 78 15.90 -18.51 13.42
CA ALA A 78 16.21 -18.55 12.00
C ALA A 78 16.68 -19.97 11.66
N GLU A 79 15.75 -20.93 11.69
CA GLU A 79 16.05 -22.26 11.17
C GLU A 79 16.29 -22.17 9.66
N HIS A 80 17.46 -22.65 9.26
CA HIS A 80 17.81 -23.03 7.91
C HIS A 80 16.78 -24.02 7.36
N GLY A 81 16.11 -23.65 6.27
CA GLY A 81 15.30 -24.53 5.42
C GLY A 81 15.41 -24.08 3.97
#